data_AF-A0A0C3PIZ1-F1
#
_entry.id   AF-A0A0C3PIZ1-F1
#
_cell.length_a   1.000
_cell.length_b   1.000
_cell.length_c   1.000
_cell.angle_alpha   90.00
_cell.angle_beta   90.00
_cell.angle_gamma   90.00
#
_symmetry.space_group_name_H-M   'P 1'
#
loop_
_entity.id
_entity.type
_entity.pdbx_description
1 polymer ?
#
loop_
_entity_poly.entity_id
_entity_poly.type
_entity_poly.pdbx_seq_one_letter_code
_entity_poly.pdbx_strand_id
1 'polypeptide(L)'
;MSNFSNSTHATSTAGTLAAGAMCYMAPETIKICQEATESRLPSRYTEASDIYSGGQVFWHIFTGMRPPFSPQGALEQKQPSRLDSARVVLPDNLWTCISACWAHAPDHRPTAGRVLEILEDSKSTSKQADSIFSPVLQGSGSKIKERATAIVYSKA
;
A
#
# COMPACT_ATOMS: atom_id res chain seq x y z
N MET A 1 -14.74 12.91 -2.10
CA MET A 1 -15.01 11.55 -1.57
C MET A 1 -15.28 10.68 -2.77
N SER A 2 -14.39 9.75 -3.08
CA SER A 2 -14.49 8.95 -4.31
C SER A 2 -15.72 8.03 -4.25
N ASN A 3 -16.52 8.05 -5.31
CA ASN A 3 -17.71 7.20 -5.45
C ASN A 3 -17.26 5.74 -5.65
N PHE A 4 -17.45 4.90 -4.63
CA PHE A 4 -17.22 3.45 -4.72
C PHE A 4 -18.45 2.68 -5.24
N SER A 5 -19.60 3.35 -5.31
CA SER A 5 -20.85 2.73 -5.73
C SER A 5 -21.14 3.09 -7.18
N ASN A 6 -21.17 2.08 -8.04
CA ASN A 6 -21.63 2.08 -9.43
C ASN A 6 -20.59 2.30 -10.55
N SER A 7 -19.79 1.27 -10.80
CA SER A 7 -19.28 0.98 -12.15
C SER A 7 -19.06 -0.53 -12.36
N THR A 8 -20.11 -1.34 -12.18
CA THR A 8 -20.15 -2.70 -12.77
C THR A 8 -20.15 -2.66 -14.31
N HIS A 9 -20.26 -1.47 -14.90
CA HIS A 9 -19.80 -1.19 -16.26
C HIS A 9 -18.32 -0.74 -16.21
N ALA A 10 -17.42 -1.68 -15.95
CA ALA A 10 -16.09 -1.53 -16.50
C ALA A 10 -16.29 -1.39 -18.01
N THR A 11 -16.01 -0.20 -18.58
CA THR A 11 -15.98 0.00 -20.02
C THR A 11 -15.19 -1.14 -20.63
N SER A 12 -15.91 -1.98 -21.40
CA SER A 12 -15.36 -3.09 -22.17
C SER A 12 -14.31 -2.56 -23.13
N THR A 13 -13.07 -2.53 -22.69
CA THR A 13 -11.92 -2.74 -23.57
C THR A 13 -11.23 -4.00 -23.06
N ALA A 14 -11.72 -5.14 -23.53
CA ALA A 14 -11.22 -6.48 -23.23
C ALA A 14 -9.74 -6.72 -23.64
N GLY A 15 -9.01 -5.68 -24.06
CA GLY A 15 -7.63 -5.81 -24.56
C GLY A 15 -6.53 -5.34 -23.61
N THR A 16 -6.80 -4.53 -22.59
CA THR A 16 -5.73 -4.07 -21.68
C THR A 16 -6.31 -3.60 -20.36
N LEU A 17 -6.50 -4.51 -19.39
CA LEU A 17 -6.34 -4.08 -18.00
C LEU A 17 -4.94 -3.47 -17.94
N ALA A 18 -4.84 -2.16 -17.74
CA ALA A 18 -3.54 -1.49 -17.69
C ALA A 18 -2.69 -2.29 -16.69
N ALA A 19 -1.53 -2.79 -17.12
CA ALA A 19 -0.70 -3.68 -16.29
C ALA A 19 -0.48 -3.12 -14.87
N GLY A 20 -0.53 -1.79 -14.72
CA GLY A 20 -0.50 -1.09 -13.44
C GLY A 20 -1.66 -1.41 -12.48
N ALA A 21 -2.90 -1.58 -12.96
CA ALA A 21 -4.04 -1.94 -12.13
C ALA A 21 -3.96 -3.40 -11.63
N MET A 22 -3.45 -4.31 -12.48
CA MET A 22 -3.29 -5.72 -12.11
C MET A 22 -2.31 -5.95 -10.97
N CYS A 23 -1.31 -5.08 -10.79
CA CYS A 23 -0.37 -5.17 -9.67
C CYS A 23 -1.05 -4.97 -8.30
N TYR A 24 -2.26 -4.40 -8.26
CA TYR A 24 -3.02 -4.24 -7.02
C TYR A 24 -4.03 -5.37 -6.79
N MET A 25 -4.25 -6.24 -7.78
CA MET A 25 -5.30 -7.25 -7.71
C MET A 25 -4.90 -8.46 -6.88
N ALA A 26 -5.89 -9.07 -6.23
CA ALA A 26 -5.73 -10.33 -5.52
C ALA A 26 -5.47 -11.48 -6.50
N PRO A 27 -4.73 -12.53 -6.09
CA PRO A 27 -4.35 -13.64 -6.97
C PRO A 27 -5.56 -14.36 -7.59
N GLU A 28 -6.64 -14.56 -6.84
CA GLU A 28 -7.88 -15.14 -7.36
C GLU A 28 -8.51 -14.26 -8.43
N THR A 29 -8.54 -12.94 -8.23
CA THR A 29 -9.10 -11.99 -9.20
C THR A 29 -8.26 -11.96 -10.48
N ILE A 30 -6.93 -12.06 -10.38
CA ILE A 30 -6.04 -12.14 -11.54
C ILE A 30 -6.34 -13.41 -12.35
N LYS A 31 -6.49 -14.58 -11.72
CA LYS A 31 -6.83 -15.83 -12.41
C LYS A 31 -8.12 -15.69 -13.21
N ILE A 32 -9.14 -15.12 -12.59
CA ILE A 32 -10.44 -14.89 -13.23
C ILE A 32 -10.31 -13.96 -14.43
N CYS A 33 -9.52 -12.89 -14.31
CA CYS A 33 -9.30 -11.97 -15.42
C CYS A 33 -8.49 -12.58 -16.57
N GLN A 34 -7.57 -13.50 -16.28
CA GLN A 34 -6.80 -14.23 -17.30
C GLN A 34 -7.66 -15.28 -18.02
N GLU A 35 -8.60 -15.90 -17.32
CA GLU A 35 -9.46 -16.97 -17.85
C GLU A 35 -10.76 -16.43 -18.49
N ALA A 36 -11.11 -15.16 -18.26
CA ALA A 36 -12.32 -14.57 -18.79
C ALA A 36 -12.26 -14.44 -20.32
N THR A 37 -13.11 -15.20 -21.00
CA THR A 37 -13.41 -15.00 -22.43
C THR A 37 -14.28 -13.75 -22.60
N GLU A 38 -14.08 -12.99 -23.69
CA GLU A 38 -14.50 -11.60 -23.93
C GLU A 38 -15.98 -11.21 -23.67
N SER A 39 -16.89 -12.15 -23.34
CA SER A 39 -18.33 -11.88 -23.29
C SER A 39 -18.92 -11.61 -21.89
N ARG A 40 -18.21 -11.86 -20.79
CA ARG A 40 -18.56 -11.36 -19.44
C ARG A 40 -17.47 -11.74 -18.45
N LEU A 41 -16.72 -10.76 -17.95
CA LEU A 41 -15.96 -10.95 -16.71
C LEU A 41 -16.97 -11.25 -15.59
N PRO A 42 -16.95 -12.45 -14.98
CA PRO A 42 -17.80 -12.68 -13.82
C PRO A 42 -17.32 -11.71 -12.72
N SER A 43 -18.21 -10.85 -12.23
CA SER A 43 -17.91 -9.99 -11.08
C SER A 43 -17.55 -10.89 -9.90
N ARG A 44 -16.26 -10.92 -9.58
CA ARG A 44 -15.69 -11.78 -8.53
C ARG A 44 -14.77 -10.98 -7.61
N TYR A 45 -15.13 -9.71 -7.40
CA TYR A 45 -14.59 -8.93 -6.31
C TYR A 45 -15.33 -9.32 -5.04
N THR A 46 -14.55 -9.56 -3.99
CA THR A 46 -15.01 -9.87 -2.64
C THR A 46 -14.38 -8.90 -1.66
N GLU A 47 -14.93 -8.77 -0.47
CA GLU A 47 -14.32 -7.99 0.62
C GLU A 47 -12.85 -8.44 0.84
N ALA A 48 -12.58 -9.74 0.80
CA ALA A 48 -11.23 -10.27 0.92
C ALA A 48 -10.31 -9.82 -0.23
N SER A 49 -10.81 -9.70 -1.46
CA SER A 49 -10.03 -9.15 -2.58
C SER A 49 -9.74 -7.65 -2.41
N ASP A 50 -10.66 -6.90 -1.80
CA ASP A 50 -10.46 -5.50 -1.45
C ASP A 50 -9.41 -5.35 -0.35
N ILE A 51 -9.37 -6.26 0.64
CA ILE A 51 -8.31 -6.26 1.67
C ILE A 51 -6.93 -6.47 1.05
N TYR A 52 -6.81 -7.40 0.10
CA TYR A 52 -5.54 -7.63 -0.59
C TYR A 52 -5.07 -6.36 -1.34
N SER A 53 -5.96 -5.77 -2.13
CA SER A 53 -5.64 -4.55 -2.88
C SER A 53 -5.35 -3.36 -1.96
N GLY A 54 -6.05 -3.26 -0.83
CA GLY A 54 -5.76 -2.32 0.25
C GLY A 54 -4.35 -2.49 0.80
N GLY A 55 -3.90 -3.72 1.03
CA GLY A 55 -2.51 -4.01 1.42
C GLY A 55 -1.48 -3.48 0.43
N GLN A 56 -1.72 -3.66 -0.87
CA GLN A 56 -0.86 -3.12 -1.94
C GLN A 56 -0.81 -1.59 -1.93
N VAL A 57 -1.96 -0.95 -1.68
CA VAL A 57 -2.07 0.51 -1.55
C VAL A 57 -1.36 1.02 -0.29
N PHE A 58 -1.55 0.38 0.87
CA PHE A 58 -0.87 0.77 2.10
C PHE A 58 0.65 0.72 1.93
N TRP A 59 1.16 -0.36 1.34
CA TRP A 59 2.58 -0.44 1.01
C TRP A 59 3.04 0.69 0.10
N HIS A 60 2.30 0.96 -0.99
CA HIS A 60 2.62 2.03 -1.92
C HIS A 60 2.69 3.39 -1.22
N ILE A 61 1.75 3.67 -0.33
CA ILE A 61 1.70 4.92 0.45
C ILE A 61 2.87 5.02 1.42
N PHE A 62 3.13 3.99 2.22
CA PHE A 62 4.15 4.06 3.26
C PHE A 62 5.57 4.04 2.69
N THR A 63 5.79 3.31 1.60
CA THR A 63 7.13 3.18 1.01
C THR A 63 7.41 4.17 -0.11
N GLY A 64 6.39 4.73 -0.75
CA GLY A 64 6.50 5.49 -1.99
C GLY A 64 6.93 4.65 -3.20
N MET A 65 7.04 3.32 -3.04
CA MET A 65 7.47 2.39 -4.08
C MET A 65 6.29 1.74 -4.77
N ARG A 66 6.47 1.23 -5.99
CA ARG A 66 5.43 0.41 -6.63
C ARG A 66 5.04 -0.79 -5.76
N PRO A 67 3.83 -1.34 -5.92
CA PRO A 67 3.42 -2.56 -5.23
C PRO A 67 4.46 -3.67 -5.37
N PRO A 68 4.70 -4.44 -4.31
CA PRO A 68 5.78 -5.41 -4.24
C PRO A 68 5.57 -6.61 -5.16
N PHE A 69 4.31 -6.92 -5.49
CA PHE A 69 3.96 -8.02 -6.36
C PHE A 69 3.62 -7.54 -7.76
N SER A 70 4.27 -8.14 -8.76
CA SER A 70 3.70 -8.19 -10.11
C SER A 70 2.51 -9.16 -10.13
N PRO A 71 1.64 -9.13 -11.15
CA PRO A 71 0.52 -10.07 -11.25
C PRO A 71 1.00 -11.53 -11.19
N GLN A 72 2.12 -11.84 -11.85
CA GLN A 72 2.74 -13.15 -11.81
C GLN A 72 3.29 -13.49 -10.41
N GLY A 73 3.94 -12.52 -9.74
CA GLY A 73 4.46 -12.72 -8.38
C GLY A 73 3.37 -12.98 -7.34
N ALA A 74 2.19 -12.37 -7.49
CA ALA A 74 1.03 -12.62 -6.65
C ALA A 74 0.50 -14.06 -6.81
N LEU A 75 0.47 -14.57 -8.05
CA LEU A 75 0.06 -15.95 -8.35
C LEU A 75 1.06 -16.98 -7.82
N GLU A 76 2.36 -16.67 -7.86
CA GLU A 76 3.46 -17.53 -7.41
C GLU A 76 3.70 -17.49 -5.89
N GLN A 77 2.90 -16.72 -5.13
CA GLN A 77 3.02 -16.59 -3.67
C GLN A 77 4.40 -16.08 -3.21
N LYS A 78 5.08 -15.29 -4.05
CA LYS A 78 6.39 -14.71 -3.71
C LYS A 78 6.23 -13.54 -2.75
N GLN A 79 6.17 -13.81 -1.45
CA GLN A 79 6.10 -12.72 -0.46
C GLN A 79 7.35 -11.83 -0.54
N PRO A 80 7.19 -10.50 -0.53
CA PRO A 80 8.31 -9.59 -0.47
C PRO A 80 9.06 -9.79 0.84
N SER A 81 10.38 -9.76 0.79
CA SER A 81 11.14 -9.72 2.03
C SER A 81 11.03 -8.31 2.62
N ARG A 82 11.02 -8.22 3.95
CA ARG A 82 11.11 -6.93 4.65
C ARG A 82 12.38 -6.14 4.27
N LEU A 83 13.41 -6.85 3.81
CA LEU A 83 14.68 -6.28 3.36
C LEU A 83 14.58 -5.60 1.99
N ASP A 84 13.64 -6.02 1.13
CA ASP A 84 13.41 -5.36 -0.16
C ASP A 84 12.89 -3.92 0.01
N SER A 85 12.37 -3.59 1.21
CA SER A 85 11.95 -2.25 1.62
C SER A 85 12.98 -1.46 2.43
N ALA A 86 14.27 -1.83 2.43
CA ALA A 86 15.32 -1.23 3.28
C ALA A 86 15.44 0.32 3.24
N ARG A 87 14.78 1.00 2.30
CA ARG A 87 14.69 2.48 2.24
C ARG A 87 13.66 3.07 3.22
N VAL A 88 12.70 2.30 3.72
CA VAL A 88 11.65 2.76 4.65
C VAL A 88 11.49 1.78 5.81
N VAL A 89 11.67 2.27 7.03
CA VAL A 89 11.46 1.50 8.26
C VAL A 89 9.96 1.54 8.60
N LEU A 90 9.21 0.52 8.15
CA LEU A 90 7.85 0.31 8.64
C LEU A 90 7.90 -0.27 10.07
N PRO A 91 7.11 0.27 11.02
CA PRO A 91 6.88 -0.35 12.32
C PRO A 91 6.42 -1.81 12.18
N ASP A 92 6.82 -2.68 13.12
CA ASP A 92 6.55 -4.12 13.07
C ASP A 92 5.05 -4.43 12.95
N ASN A 93 4.21 -3.74 13.74
CA ASN A 93 2.76 -3.91 13.72
C ASN A 93 2.16 -3.58 12.34
N LEU A 94 2.65 -2.52 11.70
CA LEU A 94 2.19 -2.11 10.38
C LEU A 94 2.66 -3.09 9.30
N TRP A 95 3.91 -3.54 9.37
CA TRP A 95 4.44 -4.57 8.47
C TRP A 95 3.64 -5.88 8.59
N THR A 96 3.39 -6.34 9.82
CA THR A 96 2.58 -7.55 10.06
C THR A 96 1.16 -7.39 9.54
N CYS A 97 0.53 -6.22 9.74
CA CYS A 97 -0.80 -5.95 9.22
C CYS A 97 -0.86 -6.00 7.70
N ILE A 98 0.04 -5.27 7.03
CA ILE A 98 0.09 -5.21 5.56
C ILE A 98 0.41 -6.58 4.99
N SER A 99 1.35 -7.32 5.58
CA SER A 99 1.71 -8.67 5.14
C SER A 99 0.54 -9.65 5.29
N ALA A 100 -0.26 -9.53 6.35
CA ALA A 100 -1.45 -10.36 6.55
C ALA A 100 -2.53 -10.09 5.50
N CYS A 101 -2.67 -8.85 5.01
CA CYS A 101 -3.57 -8.53 3.89
C CYS A 101 -3.22 -9.29 2.61
N TRP A 102 -1.95 -9.68 2.44
CA TRP A 102 -1.45 -10.39 1.26
C TRP A 102 -1.51 -11.92 1.37
N ALA A 103 -2.26 -12.46 2.33
CA ALA A 103 -2.48 -13.90 2.39
C ALA A 103 -3.08 -14.41 1.07
N HIS A 104 -2.48 -15.47 0.51
CA HIS A 104 -2.91 -15.99 -0.79
C HIS A 104 -4.35 -16.53 -0.73
N ALA A 105 -4.70 -17.28 0.32
CA ALA A 105 -6.06 -17.72 0.57
C ALA A 105 -6.92 -16.54 1.08
N PRO A 106 -8.07 -16.23 0.45
CA PRO A 106 -8.93 -15.12 0.85
C PRO A 106 -9.38 -15.18 2.32
N ASP A 107 -9.69 -16.38 2.82
CA ASP A 107 -10.19 -16.60 4.18
C ASP A 107 -9.15 -16.36 5.28
N HIS A 108 -7.86 -16.32 4.91
CA HIS A 108 -6.77 -16.01 5.84
C HIS A 108 -6.46 -14.51 5.92
N ARG A 109 -7.12 -13.68 5.11
CA ARG A 109 -6.94 -12.23 5.15
C ARG A 109 -7.71 -11.65 6.34
N PRO A 110 -7.18 -10.61 7.01
CA PRO A 110 -7.91 -9.94 8.07
C PRO A 110 -9.17 -9.24 7.51
N THR A 111 -10.15 -8.99 8.38
CA THR A 111 -11.29 -8.15 8.03
C THR A 111 -10.87 -6.68 7.99
N ALA A 112 -11.66 -5.84 7.30
CA ALA A 112 -11.41 -4.40 7.26
C ALA A 112 -11.40 -3.77 8.67
N GLY A 113 -12.28 -4.24 9.57
CA GLY A 113 -12.30 -3.81 10.97
C GLY A 113 -10.99 -4.13 11.69
N ARG A 114 -10.45 -5.34 11.50
CA ARG A 114 -9.16 -5.72 12.11
C ARG A 114 -7.99 -4.90 11.58
N VAL A 115 -7.98 -4.60 10.28
CA VAL A 115 -6.99 -3.71 9.68
C VAL A 115 -7.08 -2.30 10.28
N LEU A 116 -8.29 -1.76 10.43
CA LEU A 116 -8.52 -0.44 11.01
C LEU A 116 -8.01 -0.36 12.46
N GLU A 117 -8.32 -1.34 13.30
CA GLU A 117 -7.84 -1.40 14.69
C GLU A 117 -6.31 -1.28 14.76
N ILE A 118 -5.59 -2.05 13.95
CA ILE A 118 -4.11 -2.03 13.96
C ILE A 118 -3.56 -0.69 13.47
N LEU A 119 -4.20 -0.10 12.45
CA LEU A 119 -3.84 1.23 11.96
C LEU A 119 -4.10 2.32 13.01
N GLU A 120 -5.15 2.21 13.80
CA GLU A 120 -5.46 3.16 14.88
C GLU A 120 -4.51 3.04 16.06
N ASP A 121 -4.18 1.80 16.47
CA ASP A 121 -3.17 1.54 17.49
C ASP A 121 -1.83 2.17 17.10
N SER A 122 -1.46 2.12 15.82
CA SER A 122 -0.21 2.73 15.33
C SER A 122 -0.17 4.26 15.47
N LYS A 123 -1.33 4.95 15.44
CA LYS A 123 -1.43 6.42 15.66
C LYS A 123 -1.22 6.81 17.12
N SER A 124 -1.50 5.91 18.07
CA SER A 124 -1.32 6.18 19.49
C SER A 124 0.17 6.28 19.87
N THR A 125 1.02 5.51 19.19
CA THR A 125 2.47 5.50 19.39
C THR A 125 3.14 6.78 18.87
N SER A 126 2.64 7.37 17.77
CA SER A 126 3.21 8.61 17.22
C SER A 126 2.94 9.83 18.11
N LYS A 127 1.77 9.91 18.76
CA LYS A 127 1.48 10.99 19.72
C LYS A 127 2.45 11.02 20.90
N GLN A 128 2.97 9.85 21.31
CA GLN A 128 3.99 9.78 22.35
C GLN A 128 5.37 10.21 21.82
N ALA A 129 5.75 9.82 20.60
CA ALA A 129 6.98 10.29 19.96
C ALA A 129 6.98 11.81 19.74
N ASP A 130 5.86 12.39 19.29
CA ASP A 130 5.69 13.84 19.16
C ASP A 130 5.82 14.55 20.53
N SER A 131 5.30 13.94 21.60
CA SER A 131 5.44 14.47 22.97
C SER A 131 6.86 14.36 23.56
N ILE A 132 7.65 13.38 23.09
CA ILE A 132 9.05 13.17 23.50
C ILE A 132 9.98 14.11 22.74
N PHE A 133 9.67 14.43 21.48
CA PHE A 133 10.45 15.38 20.67
C PHE A 133 10.01 16.85 20.83
N SER A 134 8.81 17.11 21.37
CA SER A 134 8.32 18.47 21.65
C SER A 134 9.17 19.30 22.63
N PRO A 135 9.81 18.76 23.69
CA PRO A 135 10.61 19.57 24.61
C PRO A 135 12.00 19.88 24.04
N VAL A 136 12.50 19.08 23.09
CA VAL A 136 13.87 19.20 22.56
C VAL A 136 14.03 20.37 21.59
N LEU A 137 12.93 20.90 21.05
CA LEU A 137 12.95 22.09 20.17
C LEU A 137 12.54 23.40 20.88
N GLN A 138 12.42 23.39 22.21
CA GLN A 138 12.13 24.58 23.01
C GLN A 138 13.36 25.03 23.81
N GLY A 139 14.50 25.12 23.14
CA GLY A 139 15.71 25.74 23.67
C GLY A 139 16.54 26.35 22.55
N SER A 140 16.69 27.67 22.57
CA SER A 140 17.54 28.48 21.69
C SER A 140 17.01 28.75 20.27
N GLY A 141 16.14 29.75 20.19
CA GLY A 141 15.92 30.49 18.96
C GLY A 141 17.17 31.26 18.52
N SER A 142 17.19 31.58 17.23
CA SER A 142 18.01 32.63 16.61
C SER A 142 19.48 32.29 16.33
N LYS A 143 19.74 31.60 15.20
CA LYS A 143 20.82 31.89 14.21
C LYS A 143 21.14 30.70 13.27
N ILE A 144 20.18 30.11 12.55
CA ILE A 144 20.49 29.23 11.39
C ILE A 144 19.46 29.41 10.27
N LYS A 145 19.30 30.64 9.78
CA LYS A 145 18.63 30.90 8.50
C LYS A 145 19.50 31.79 7.63
N GLU A 146 20.73 31.38 7.34
CA GLU A 146 21.54 32.11 6.34
C GLU A 146 22.70 31.35 5.67
N ARG A 147 22.73 30.00 5.65
CA ARG A 147 23.84 29.28 4.96
C ARG A 147 23.43 28.02 4.19
N ALA A 148 22.20 27.92 3.71
CA ALA A 148 21.76 26.79 2.87
C ALA A 148 21.45 27.14 1.40
N THR A 149 21.70 28.38 0.96
CA THR A 149 21.52 28.80 -0.45
C THR A 149 22.85 28.98 -1.19
N ALA A 150 23.98 28.51 -0.65
CA ALA A 150 25.31 28.73 -1.22
C ALA A 150 26.02 27.47 -1.75
N ILE A 151 25.39 26.29 -1.74
CA ILE A 151 26.05 25.02 -2.16
C ILE A 151 25.51 24.47 -3.49
N VAL A 152 24.47 25.06 -4.09
CA VAL A 152 23.84 24.51 -5.32
C VAL A 152 24.29 25.20 -6.62
N TYR A 153 25.09 26.27 -6.61
CA TYR A 153 25.53 26.98 -7.83
C TYR A 153 27.06 27.15 -7.98
N SER A 154 27.86 26.09 -7.82
CA SER A 154 29.28 26.14 -8.21
C SER A 154 29.81 24.93 -8.99
N LYS A 155 28.96 24.19 -9.70
CA LYS A 155 29.40 23.22 -10.72
C LYS A 155 28.40 23.14 -11.89
N ALA A 156 28.58 24.04 -12.85
CA ALA A 156 28.45 23.83 -14.30
C ALA A 156 28.85 25.14 -14.99
#